data_AF-A0A0Q1BJE4-F1
#
_entry.id   AF-A0A0Q1BJE4-F1
#
_cell.length_a   1.000
_cell.length_b   1.000
_cell.length_c   1.000
_cell.angle_alpha   90.00
_cell.angle_beta   90.00
_cell.angle_gamma   90.00
#
_symmetry.space_group_name_H-M   'P 1'
#
loop_
_entity.id
_entity.type
_entity.pdbx_description
1 polymer ?
#
loop_
_entity_poly.entity_id
_entity_poly.type
_entity_poly.pdbx_seq_one_letter_code
_entity_poly.pdbx_strand_id
1 'polypeptide(L)'
;MAKIIRSLCTFYHNFFLVGFILSFCCGYAYQFYGCNYKTLPFLFWFKVITMAIIWYAVTTNKRKEFFYYQNLGISKTLLWMVTLGIDFILFVSMLILAFKMQ
;
A
#
# COMPACT_ATOMS: atom_id res chain seq x y z
N MET A 1 -10.02 -3.05 -21.83
CA MET A 1 -8.83 -2.42 -21.20
C MET A 1 -9.17 -1.17 -20.38
N ALA A 2 -9.68 -0.08 -20.98
CA ALA A 2 -9.94 1.18 -20.25
C ALA A 2 -10.88 1.06 -19.03
N LYS A 3 -11.91 0.19 -19.11
CA LYS A 3 -12.83 -0.06 -17.98
C LYS A 3 -12.14 -0.70 -16.77
N ILE A 4 -11.21 -1.64 -17.00
CA ILE A 4 -10.47 -2.34 -15.93
C ILE A 4 -9.51 -1.37 -15.24
N ILE A 5 -8.79 -0.56 -16.02
CA ILE A 5 -7.86 0.46 -15.50
C ILE A 5 -8.62 1.48 -14.64
N ARG A 6 -9.79 1.93 -15.09
CA ARG A 6 -10.64 2.85 -14.31
C ARG A 6 -11.04 2.22 -12.98
N SER A 7 -11.52 0.97 -12.98
CA SER A 7 -11.90 0.25 -11.76
C SER A 7 -10.73 0.09 -10.78
N LEU A 8 -9.54 -0.27 -11.28
CA LEU A 8 -8.33 -0.36 -10.46
C LEU A 8 -7.94 1.00 -9.87
N CYS A 9 -8.03 2.07 -10.67
CA CYS A 9 -7.69 3.42 -10.23
C CYS A 9 -8.67 3.92 -9.15
N THR A 10 -9.97 3.70 -9.31
CA THR A 10 -10.99 4.03 -8.30
C THR A 10 -10.77 3.25 -7.01
N PHE A 11 -10.43 1.95 -7.11
CA PHE A 11 -10.10 1.15 -5.94
C PHE A 11 -8.86 1.68 -5.24
N TYR A 12 -7.76 1.91 -5.96
CA TYR A 12 -6.51 2.44 -5.41
C TYR A 12 -6.69 3.82 -4.76
N HIS A 13 -7.48 4.71 -5.36
CA HIS A 13 -7.69 6.07 -4.84
C HIS A 13 -8.22 6.08 -3.39
N ASN A 14 -9.12 5.16 -3.04
CA ASN A 14 -9.64 5.07 -1.68
C ASN A 14 -8.58 4.67 -0.64
N PHE A 15 -7.52 3.98 -1.05
CA PHE A 15 -6.46 3.48 -0.15
C PHE A 15 -5.18 4.29 -0.23
N PHE A 16 -5.01 5.06 -1.32
CA PHE A 16 -3.81 5.83 -1.60
C PHE A 16 -3.45 6.77 -0.45
N LEU A 17 -4.41 7.53 0.08
CA LEU A 17 -4.13 8.49 1.15
C LEU A 17 -3.57 7.82 2.41
N VAL A 18 -4.20 6.73 2.84
CA VAL A 18 -3.76 5.99 4.05
C VAL A 18 -2.38 5.38 3.82
N GLY A 19 -2.19 4.71 2.68
CA GLY A 19 -0.91 4.10 2.32
C GLY A 19 0.23 5.11 2.16
N PHE A 20 -0.07 6.28 1.58
CA PHE A 20 0.86 7.38 1.39
C PHE A 20 1.31 7.99 2.72
N ILE A 21 0.37 8.35 3.60
CA ILE A 21 0.68 8.91 4.92
C ILE A 21 1.53 7.92 5.72
N LEU A 22 1.16 6.64 5.71
CA LEU A 22 1.91 5.62 6.44
C LEU A 22 3.34 5.46 5.90
N SER A 23 3.51 5.49 4.57
CA SER A 23 4.82 5.42 3.93
C SER A 23 5.68 6.65 4.23
N PHE A 24 5.06 7.84 4.28
CA PHE A 24 5.73 9.06 4.68
C PHE A 24 6.19 9.01 6.14
N CYS A 25 5.33 8.54 7.06
CA CYS A 25 5.71 8.31 8.46
C CYS A 25 6.88 7.33 8.59
N CYS A 26 6.91 6.26 7.79
CA CYS A 26 8.04 5.32 7.79
C CYS A 26 9.33 5.97 7.31
N GLY A 27 9.28 6.78 6.24
CA GLY A 27 10.43 7.53 5.75
C GLY A 27 10.97 8.52 6.78
N TYR A 28 10.09 9.28 7.43
CA TYR A 28 10.47 10.20 8.50
C TYR A 28 11.08 9.47 9.71
N ALA A 29 10.48 8.36 10.13
CA ALA A 29 11.03 7.53 11.21
C ALA A 29 12.42 7.00 10.83
N TYR A 30 12.64 6.59 9.58
CA TYR A 30 13.94 6.12 9.11
C TYR A 30 15.03 7.20 9.26
N GLN A 31 14.73 8.46 8.93
CA GLN A 31 15.64 9.58 9.13
C GLN A 31 15.88 9.88 10.61
N PHE A 32 14.82 9.92 11.42
CA PHE A 32 14.91 10.26 12.84
C PHE A 32 15.76 9.25 13.64
N TYR A 33 15.66 7.95 13.31
CA TYR A 33 16.44 6.89 13.95
C TYR A 33 17.81 6.63 13.28
N GLY A 34 18.25 7.51 12.37
CA GLY A 34 19.62 7.55 11.85
C GLY A 34 19.96 6.54 10.76
N CYS A 35 18.99 6.17 9.91
CA CYS A 35 19.16 5.27 8.76
C CYS A 35 19.98 3.98 9.02
N ASN A 36 19.85 3.42 10.22
CA ASN A 36 20.60 2.25 10.62
C ASN A 36 20.08 0.97 9.94
N TYR A 37 20.97 -0.01 9.73
CA TYR A 37 20.61 -1.32 9.19
C TYR A 37 19.59 -2.08 10.05
N LYS A 38 19.50 -1.75 11.36
CA LYS A 38 18.53 -2.32 12.30
C LYS A 38 17.12 -1.75 12.12
N THR A 39 17.01 -0.50 11.64
CA THR A 39 15.73 0.20 11.50
C THR A 39 14.96 -0.30 10.27
N LEU A 40 15.67 -0.71 9.20
CA LEU A 40 15.06 -1.22 7.97
C LEU A 40 14.18 -2.47 8.17
N PRO A 41 14.65 -3.56 8.82
CA PRO A 41 13.82 -4.73 9.10
C PRO A 41 12.57 -4.38 9.91
N PHE A 42 12.70 -3.49 10.89
CA PHE A 42 11.59 -3.07 11.73
C PHE A 42 10.51 -2.33 10.93
N LEU A 43 10.91 -1.35 10.12
CA LEU A 43 10.00 -0.62 9.24
C LEU A 43 9.37 -1.51 8.17
N PHE A 44 10.14 -2.47 7.64
CA PHE A 44 9.62 -3.44 6.68
C PHE A 44 8.51 -4.31 7.30
N TRP A 45 8.75 -4.89 8.48
CA TRP A 45 7.73 -5.69 9.16
C TRP A 45 6.52 -4.86 9.59
N PHE A 46 6.75 -3.63 10.06
CA PHE A 46 5.67 -2.67 10.32
C PHE A 46 4.81 -2.42 9.08
N LYS A 47 5.44 -2.24 7.90
CA LYS A 47 4.72 -2.07 6.62
C LYS A 47 3.92 -3.32 6.24
N VAL A 48 4.50 -4.52 6.39
CA VAL A 48 3.78 -5.78 6.11
C VAL A 48 2.56 -5.95 7.01
N ILE A 49 2.70 -5.69 8.32
CA ILE A 49 1.61 -5.82 9.28
C ILE A 49 0.49 -4.82 8.98
N THR A 50 0.82 -3.56 8.72
CA THR A 50 -0.17 -2.53 8.40
C THR A 50 -0.90 -2.82 7.10
N MET A 51 -0.20 -3.30 6.06
CA MET A 51 -0.82 -3.79 4.84
C MET A 51 -1.80 -4.93 5.10
N ALA A 52 -1.44 -5.89 5.95
CA ALA A 52 -2.32 -7.00 6.32
C ALA A 52 -3.57 -6.54 7.08
N ILE A 53 -3.42 -5.57 7.99
CA ILE A 53 -4.54 -4.96 8.72
C ILE A 53 -5.48 -4.22 7.76
N ILE A 54 -4.94 -3.41 6.85
CA ILE A 54 -5.72 -2.71 5.83
C ILE A 54 -6.44 -3.73 4.95
N TRP A 55 -5.74 -4.76 4.48
CA TRP A 55 -6.32 -5.82 3.68
C TRP A 55 -7.51 -6.49 4.35
N TYR A 56 -7.35 -6.82 5.63
CA TYR A 56 -8.40 -7.43 6.46
C TYR A 56 -9.59 -6.48 6.63
N ALA A 57 -9.35 -5.24 7.09
CA ALA A 57 -10.39 -4.25 7.35
C ALA A 57 -11.20 -3.89 6.10
N VAL A 58 -10.55 -3.85 4.94
CA VAL A 58 -11.21 -3.57 3.67
C VAL A 58 -11.98 -4.79 3.19
N THR A 59 -11.39 -5.98 3.29
CA THR A 59 -12.06 -7.24 2.92
C THR A 59 -13.36 -7.45 3.70
N THR A 60 -13.38 -7.07 4.98
CA THR A 60 -14.58 -7.18 5.83
C THR A 60 -15.61 -6.10 5.50
N ASN A 61 -15.21 -4.83 5.45
CA ASN A 61 -16.14 -3.71 5.27
C ASN A 61 -16.67 -3.56 3.84
N LYS A 62 -15.87 -3.91 2.83
CA LYS A 62 -16.15 -3.66 1.41
C LYS A 62 -16.51 -4.94 0.65
N ARG A 63 -16.93 -6.01 1.36
CA ARG A 63 -17.27 -7.32 0.76
C ARG A 63 -18.24 -7.20 -0.43
N LYS A 64 -19.23 -6.30 -0.35
CA LYS A 64 -20.22 -6.06 -1.42
C LYS A 64 -19.60 -5.48 -2.70
N GLU A 65 -18.61 -4.60 -2.58
CA GLU A 65 -17.94 -4.00 -3.73
C GLU A 65 -17.09 -5.02 -4.48
N PHE A 66 -16.54 -6.04 -3.80
CA PHE A 66 -15.80 -7.11 -4.47
C PHE A 66 -16.67 -7.95 -5.42
N PHE A 67 -17.97 -8.13 -5.12
CA PHE A 67 -18.89 -8.80 -6.05
C PHE A 67 -19.13 -8.00 -7.34
N TYR A 68 -19.15 -6.66 -7.25
CA TYR A 68 -19.23 -5.80 -8.42
C TYR A 68 -18.02 -5.98 -9.34
N TYR A 69 -16.81 -6.01 -8.77
CA TYR A 69 -15.58 -6.24 -9.55
C TYR A 69 -15.52 -7.66 -10.15
N GLN A 70 -16.00 -8.67 -9.43
CA GLN A 70 -16.10 -10.04 -9.96
C GLN A 70 -17.08 -10.15 -11.13
N ASN A 71 -18.23 -9.47 -11.07
CA ASN A 71 -19.20 -9.42 -12.18
C ASN A 71 -18.63 -8.73 -13.43
N LEU A 72 -17.61 -7.87 -13.26
CA LEU A 72 -16.85 -7.27 -14.36
C LEU A 72 -15.69 -8.16 -14.87
N GLY A 73 -15.54 -9.38 -14.34
CA GLY A 73 -14.48 -10.32 -14.69
C GLY A 73 -13.13 -10.02 -14.02
N ILE A 74 -13.08 -9.11 -13.05
CA ILE A 74 -11.84 -8.74 -12.34
C ILE A 74 -11.72 -9.58 -11.07
N SER A 75 -10.62 -10.33 -10.94
CA SER A 75 -10.37 -11.11 -9.74
C SER A 75 -9.99 -10.22 -8.55
N LYS A 76 -10.48 -10.58 -7.36
CA LYS A 76 -10.12 -9.91 -6.10
C LYS A 76 -8.61 -9.91 -5.86
N THR A 77 -7.93 -10.99 -6.22
CA THR A 77 -6.47 -11.14 -6.09
C THR A 77 -5.71 -10.14 -6.94
N LEU A 78 -6.17 -9.89 -8.18
CA LEU A 78 -5.54 -8.92 -9.07
C LEU A 78 -5.68 -7.48 -8.53
N LEU A 79 -6.85 -7.10 -8.02
CA LEU A 79 -7.06 -5.80 -7.34
C LEU A 79 -6.07 -5.61 -6.19
N TRP A 80 -5.90 -6.62 -5.34
CA TRP A 80 -4.98 -6.53 -4.20
C TRP A 80 -3.52 -6.55 -4.61
N MET A 81 -3.11 -7.39 -5.57
CA MET A 81 -1.72 -7.42 -6.04
C MET A 81 -1.29 -6.08 -6.63
N VAL A 82 -2.14 -5.43 -7.43
CA VAL A 82 -1.85 -4.11 -7.99
C VAL A 82 -1.77 -3.06 -6.89
N THR A 83 -2.76 -3.03 -5.99
CA THR A 83 -2.83 -2.02 -4.93
C THR A 83 -1.66 -2.14 -3.95
N LEU A 84 -1.36 -3.36 -3.48
CA LEU A 84 -0.24 -3.62 -2.56
C LEU A 84 1.10 -3.41 -3.26
N GLY A 85 1.22 -3.78 -4.54
CA GLY A 85 2.43 -3.56 -5.32
C GLY A 85 2.78 -2.07 -5.44
N ILE A 86 1.80 -1.24 -5.82
CA ILE A 86 2.03 0.22 -5.92
C ILE A 86 2.36 0.81 -4.54
N ASP A 87 1.65 0.43 -3.49
CA ASP A 87 1.91 0.92 -2.13
C ASP A 87 3.29 0.49 -1.60
N PHE A 88 3.75 -0.72 -1.96
CA PHE A 88 5.09 -1.19 -1.62
C PHE A 88 6.18 -0.41 -2.38
N ILE A 89 5.99 -0.15 -3.68
CA ILE A 89 6.90 0.69 -4.47
C ILE A 89 7.01 2.08 -3.85
N LEU A 90 5.88 2.65 -3.42
CA LEU A 90 5.83 3.95 -2.78
C LEU A 90 6.61 3.95 -1.45
N PHE A 91 6.42 2.93 -0.62
CA PHE A 91 7.21 2.74 0.60
C PHE A 91 8.72 2.67 0.33
N VAL A 92 9.15 1.86 -0.64
CA VAL A 92 10.58 1.75 -1.01
C VAL A 92 11.12 3.08 -1.52
N SER A 93 10.35 3.80 -2.35
CA SER A 93 10.76 5.11 -2.86
C SER A 93 10.94 6.14 -1.72
N MET A 94 10.06 6.14 -0.71
CA MET A 94 10.18 7.00 0.47
C MET A 94 11.43 6.68 1.29
N LEU A 95 11.78 5.40 1.45
CA LEU A 95 13.02 5.01 2.14
C LEU A 95 14.28 5.45 1.37
N ILE A 96 14.28 5.31 0.04
CA ILE A 96 15.41 5.75 -0.80
C ILE A 96 15.57 7.27 -0.71
N LEU A 97 14.46 8.02 -0.76
CA LEU A 97 14.48 9.48 -0.60
C LEU A 97 14.97 9.89 0.79
N ALA A 98 14.47 9.23 1.84
CA ALA A 98 14.90 9.46 3.21
C ALA A 98 16.41 9.22 3.40
N PHE A 99 16.96 8.15 2.80
CA PHE A 99 18.38 7.86 2.80
C PHE A 99 19.21 8.91 2.05
N LYS A 100 18.72 9.40 0.91
CA LYS A 100 19.41 10.42 0.10
C LYS A 100 19.44 11.80 0.78
N MET A 101 18.43 12.11 1.61
CA MET A 101 18.31 13.39 2.31
C MET A 101 19.10 13.46 3.62
N GLN A 102 19.73 12.35 4.03
CA GLN A 102 20.66 12.31 5.16
C GLN A 102 22.01 12.95 4.77
#